data_AF-B5BV33-F1
#
_entry.id   AF-B5BV33-F1
#
_cell.length_a   1.000
_cell.length_b   1.000
_cell.length_c   1.000
_cell.angle_alpha   90.00
_cell.angle_beta   90.00
_cell.angle_gamma   90.00
#
_symmetry.space_group_name_H-M   'P 1'
#
loop_
_entity.id
_entity.type
_entity.pdbx_description
1 polymer ?
#
loop_
_entity_poly.entity_id
_entity_poly.type
_entity_poly.pdbx_seq_one_letter_code
_entity_poly.pdbx_strand_id
1 'polypeptide(L)'
;MNYFKQLAVITTLTMSFNCLANENPDNIWVTIDSTAAQHYQHEQGTFLQKIPFSHRKSSPIPDVDLLSVPSNAVNNLSEFMHHNYNRCGGFVAHSSFEEASDYAKQLAVVQNSQALLAYNYSIDNAQTVQSLINAQSPINLQSTVNSLTNFNNRYYTSQTGVDASQWLQSYWQQIATTRSDITIESYQHSWAQSSVIVTIAGAENADELVVIGGHLDSINQANPAQGRSPGADDNASGIAE
;
A
#
# COMPACT_ATOMS: atom_id res chain seq x y z
N MET A 1 57.09 -51.06 14.97
CA MET A 1 57.02 -49.62 14.63
C MET A 1 56.57 -49.50 13.19
N ASN A 2 55.29 -49.21 12.94
CA ASN A 2 54.78 -48.84 11.63
C ASN A 2 53.82 -47.66 11.84
N TYR A 3 54.25 -46.49 11.39
CA TYR A 3 53.52 -45.23 11.51
C TYR A 3 52.46 -45.11 10.42
N PHE A 4 51.25 -44.78 10.85
CA PHE A 4 50.12 -44.34 10.04
C PHE A 4 50.47 -43.09 9.21
N LYS A 5 50.04 -43.06 7.94
CA LYS A 5 49.82 -41.83 7.18
C LYS A 5 48.33 -41.72 6.90
N GLN A 6 47.63 -40.84 7.62
CA GLN A 6 46.29 -40.40 7.27
C GLN A 6 46.38 -39.39 6.13
N LEU A 7 45.63 -39.65 5.05
CA LEU A 7 45.41 -38.73 3.94
C LEU A 7 44.29 -37.77 4.37
N ALA A 8 44.61 -36.49 4.59
CA ALA A 8 43.61 -35.44 4.82
C ALA A 8 43.08 -34.97 3.46
N VAL A 9 41.80 -35.23 3.18
CA VAL A 9 41.07 -34.65 2.06
C VAL A 9 40.65 -33.24 2.46
N ILE A 10 41.27 -32.24 1.86
CA ILE A 10 40.87 -30.83 2.01
C ILE A 10 39.71 -30.57 1.05
N THR A 11 38.49 -30.62 1.55
CA THR A 11 37.31 -30.17 0.81
C THR A 11 37.25 -28.65 0.89
N THR A 12 37.65 -27.96 -0.17
CA THR A 12 37.45 -26.51 -0.32
C THR A 12 35.96 -26.21 -0.42
N LEU A 13 35.37 -25.77 0.69
CA LEU A 13 34.05 -25.19 0.75
C LEU A 13 34.13 -23.79 0.11
N THR A 14 33.75 -23.67 -1.16
CA THR A 14 33.53 -22.38 -1.80
C THR A 14 32.29 -21.74 -1.17
N MET A 15 32.48 -20.88 -0.18
CA MET A 15 31.47 -19.89 0.21
C MET A 15 31.27 -18.96 -0.99
N SER A 16 30.23 -19.21 -1.76
CA SER A 16 29.64 -18.20 -2.63
C SER A 16 29.15 -17.09 -1.72
N PHE A 17 29.95 -16.04 -1.58
CA PHE A 17 29.48 -14.75 -1.13
C PHE A 17 28.42 -14.32 -2.14
N ASN A 18 27.14 -14.53 -1.80
CA ASN A 18 26.09 -13.72 -2.36
C ASN A 18 26.47 -12.29 -1.98
N CYS A 19 26.96 -11.55 -2.97
CA CYS A 19 27.08 -10.12 -2.90
C CYS A 19 25.66 -9.63 -2.64
N LEU A 20 25.32 -9.40 -1.37
CA LEU A 20 24.22 -8.52 -1.01
C LEU A 20 24.61 -7.21 -1.67
N ALA A 21 24.00 -6.93 -2.83
CA ALA A 21 24.11 -5.66 -3.50
C ALA A 21 23.89 -4.61 -2.42
N ASN A 22 24.89 -3.76 -2.22
CA ASN A 22 24.90 -2.73 -1.19
C ASN A 22 23.63 -1.91 -1.35
N GLU A 23 22.58 -2.20 -0.56
CA GLU A 23 21.32 -1.49 -0.64
C GLU A 23 21.62 -0.06 -0.20
N ASN A 24 21.41 0.90 -1.10
CA ASN A 24 21.51 2.30 -0.72
C ASN A 24 20.38 2.55 0.28
N PRO A 25 20.68 2.90 1.55
CA PRO A 25 19.66 3.08 2.59
C PRO A 25 18.66 4.20 2.25
N ASP A 26 19.01 5.08 1.32
CA ASP A 26 18.13 6.14 0.83
C ASP A 26 17.16 5.69 -0.26
N ASN A 27 17.19 4.42 -0.67
CA ASN A 27 16.29 3.88 -1.69
C ASN A 27 15.11 3.14 -1.06
N ILE A 28 13.97 3.19 -1.75
CA ILE A 28 12.89 2.23 -1.54
C ILE A 28 12.89 1.19 -2.65
N TRP A 29 12.21 0.08 -2.40
CA TRP A 29 11.88 -0.88 -3.44
C TRP A 29 10.42 -0.72 -3.83
N VAL A 30 10.12 -0.90 -5.12
CA VAL A 30 8.74 -0.92 -5.58
C VAL A 30 8.47 -2.16 -6.41
N THR A 31 7.29 -2.76 -6.24
CA THR A 31 6.74 -3.71 -7.23
C THR A 31 5.87 -2.96 -8.20
N ILE A 32 6.14 -3.10 -9.49
CA ILE A 32 5.54 -2.31 -10.57
C ILE A 32 5.31 -3.19 -11.80
N ASP A 33 4.34 -2.81 -12.65
CA ASP A 33 4.13 -3.43 -13.97
C ASP A 33 5.42 -3.42 -14.80
N SER A 34 5.75 -4.54 -15.44
CA SER A 34 7.01 -4.70 -16.15
C SER A 34 7.16 -3.78 -17.36
N THR A 35 6.06 -3.46 -18.05
CA THR A 35 6.06 -2.52 -19.17
C THR A 35 6.31 -1.10 -18.65
N ALA A 36 5.64 -0.73 -17.57
CA ALA A 36 5.85 0.56 -16.92
C ALA A 36 7.27 0.73 -16.38
N ALA A 37 7.83 -0.32 -15.76
CA ALA A 37 9.20 -0.33 -15.26
C ALA A 37 10.22 -0.10 -16.38
N GLN A 38 10.11 -0.83 -17.49
CA GLN A 38 11.00 -0.68 -18.64
C GLN A 38 10.90 0.71 -19.27
N HIS A 39 9.68 1.23 -19.42
CA HIS A 39 9.47 2.57 -19.96
C HIS A 39 10.09 3.64 -19.05
N TYR A 40 9.88 3.55 -17.73
CA TYR A 40 10.46 4.47 -16.77
C TYR A 40 12.00 4.47 -16.85
N GLN A 41 12.62 3.28 -16.87
CA GLN A 41 14.08 3.16 -17.00
C GLN A 41 14.62 3.79 -18.28
N HIS A 42 13.92 3.61 -19.40
CA HIS A 42 14.31 4.20 -20.68
C HIS A 42 14.23 5.74 -20.64
N GLU A 43 13.13 6.30 -20.12
CA GLU A 43 12.94 7.75 -20.01
C GLU A 43 14.03 8.39 -19.14
N GLN A 44 14.30 7.81 -17.96
CA GLN A 44 15.35 8.30 -17.05
C GLN A 44 16.76 8.17 -17.63
N GLY A 45 17.00 7.17 -18.50
CA GLY A 45 18.29 6.98 -19.18
C GLY A 45 18.58 8.00 -20.29
N THR A 46 17.55 8.67 -20.82
CA THR A 46 17.69 9.68 -21.90
C THR A 46 17.84 11.12 -21.39
N PHE A 47 17.44 11.39 -20.14
CA PHE A 47 17.58 12.69 -19.48
C PHE A 47 18.99 12.81 -18.85
N LEU A 48 19.73 13.88 -19.17
CA LEU A 48 21.17 14.09 -18.95
C LEU A 48 21.70 14.11 -17.49
N GLN A 49 21.47 13.07 -16.68
CA GLN A 49 22.29 12.72 -15.54
C GLN A 49 22.29 11.19 -15.37
N LYS A 50 23.47 10.58 -15.26
CA LYS A 50 23.63 9.19 -14.81
C LYS A 50 23.19 9.12 -13.34
N ILE A 51 21.89 9.12 -13.07
CA ILE A 51 21.35 8.72 -11.79
C ILE A 51 21.56 7.19 -11.78
N PRO A 52 22.41 6.60 -10.90
CA PRO A 52 22.72 5.17 -10.89
C PRO A 52 21.54 4.33 -10.35
N PHE A 53 20.34 4.64 -10.80
CA PHE A 53 19.11 4.27 -10.15
C PHE A 53 18.23 3.50 -11.11
N SER A 54 18.43 2.20 -11.07
CA SER A 54 17.36 1.26 -10.78
C SER A 54 17.88 -0.15 -11.00
N HIS A 55 18.08 -0.87 -9.92
CA HIS A 55 18.25 -2.31 -10.02
C HIS A 55 16.87 -2.91 -10.28
N ARG A 56 16.58 -3.21 -11.55
CA ARG A 56 15.42 -3.99 -11.97
C ARG A 56 15.72 -5.48 -11.79
N LYS A 57 14.81 -6.19 -11.12
CA LYS A 57 14.82 -7.65 -11.02
C LYS A 57 13.43 -8.17 -11.37
N SER A 58 13.37 -9.25 -12.13
CA SER A 58 12.09 -9.90 -12.44
C SER A 58 11.51 -10.56 -11.18
N SER A 59 10.19 -10.50 -11.03
CA SER A 59 9.42 -11.21 -10.01
C SER A 59 9.15 -12.66 -10.40
N PRO A 60 8.80 -13.56 -9.45
CA PRO A 60 8.14 -14.83 -9.75
C PRO A 60 6.80 -14.72 -10.51
N ILE A 61 6.19 -13.53 -10.54
CA ILE A 61 4.95 -13.25 -11.28
C ILE A 61 5.29 -12.71 -12.68
N PRO A 62 4.73 -13.29 -13.76
CA PRO A 62 4.80 -12.70 -15.08
C PRO A 62 4.26 -11.25 -15.05
N ASP A 63 4.98 -10.33 -15.68
CA ASP A 63 4.61 -8.91 -15.81
C ASP A 63 4.73 -8.04 -14.55
N VAL A 64 5.35 -8.52 -13.46
CA VAL A 64 5.74 -7.69 -12.31
C VAL A 64 7.27 -7.60 -12.18
N ASP A 65 7.78 -6.39 -11.99
CA ASP A 65 9.19 -6.14 -11.71
C ASP A 65 9.40 -5.53 -10.33
N LEU A 66 10.57 -5.80 -9.76
CA LEU A 66 11.11 -5.19 -8.55
C LEU A 66 12.08 -4.10 -8.97
N LEU A 67 11.77 -2.86 -8.64
CA LEU A 67 12.53 -1.67 -9.03
C LEU A 67 13.03 -0.93 -7.79
N SER A 68 14.34 -0.73 -7.66
CA SER A 68 14.90 0.16 -6.62
C SER A 68 14.87 1.61 -7.10
N VAL A 69 14.28 2.50 -6.31
CA VAL A 69 14.04 3.91 -6.65
C VAL A 69 14.56 4.77 -5.50
N PRO A 70 15.24 5.90 -5.75
CA PRO A 70 15.60 6.81 -4.66
C PRO A 70 14.33 7.30 -3.95
N SER A 71 14.35 7.37 -2.62
CA SER A 71 13.17 7.82 -1.84
C SER A 71 12.67 9.20 -2.24
N ASN A 72 13.57 10.10 -2.67
CA ASN A 72 13.22 11.45 -3.15
C ASN A 72 12.67 11.48 -4.59
N ALA A 73 12.73 10.38 -5.34
CA ALA A 73 12.22 10.29 -6.72
C ALA A 73 10.89 9.52 -6.83
N VAL A 74 10.34 9.03 -5.71
CA VAL A 74 9.06 8.29 -5.69
C VAL A 74 7.91 9.14 -6.22
N ASN A 75 7.90 10.44 -5.91
CA ASN A 75 6.91 11.36 -6.48
C ASN A 75 7.06 11.49 -8.00
N ASN A 76 8.28 11.53 -8.53
CA ASN A 76 8.52 11.57 -9.97
C ASN A 76 8.06 10.27 -10.65
N LEU A 77 8.23 9.12 -9.99
CA LEU A 77 7.69 7.85 -10.48
C LEU A 77 6.16 7.89 -10.51
N SER A 78 5.51 8.40 -9.46
CA SER A 78 4.05 8.56 -9.43
C SER A 78 3.54 9.50 -10.53
N GLU A 79 4.22 10.63 -10.74
CA GLU A 79 3.92 11.58 -11.82
C GLU A 79 4.09 10.94 -13.22
N PHE A 80 5.18 10.18 -13.42
CA PHE A 80 5.40 9.42 -14.64
C PHE A 80 4.25 8.43 -14.89
N MET A 81 3.81 7.71 -13.85
CA MET A 81 2.70 6.76 -13.96
C MET A 81 1.36 7.45 -14.25
N HIS A 82 1.14 8.61 -13.66
CA HIS A 82 -0.05 9.41 -13.89
C HIS A 82 -0.14 9.85 -15.35
N HIS A 83 0.93 10.44 -15.89
CA HIS A 83 0.94 10.97 -17.25
C HIS A 83 0.95 9.89 -18.33
N ASN A 84 1.69 8.78 -18.13
CA ASN A 84 1.87 7.77 -19.17
C ASN A 84 0.84 6.64 -19.12
N TYR A 85 0.25 6.38 -17.94
CA TYR A 85 -0.62 5.22 -17.72
C TYR A 85 -1.96 5.57 -17.05
N ASN A 86 -2.24 6.85 -16.77
CA ASN A 86 -3.45 7.30 -16.06
C ASN A 86 -3.64 6.62 -14.70
N ARG A 87 -2.53 6.33 -14.00
CA ARG A 87 -2.53 5.74 -12.66
C ARG A 87 -1.96 6.76 -11.67
N CYS A 88 -2.73 7.15 -10.66
CA CYS A 88 -2.26 8.01 -9.55
C CYS A 88 -1.41 7.21 -8.56
N GLY A 89 -0.28 6.68 -9.03
CA GLY A 89 0.47 5.58 -8.41
C GLY A 89 0.63 4.43 -9.41
N GLY A 90 0.35 3.20 -9.00
CA GLY A 90 0.50 2.03 -9.89
C GLY A 90 1.77 1.22 -9.66
N PHE A 91 2.35 1.39 -8.47
CA PHE A 91 3.36 0.54 -7.89
C PHE A 91 3.06 0.39 -6.39
N VAL A 92 3.60 -0.65 -5.75
CA VAL A 92 3.55 -0.82 -4.30
C VAL A 92 4.94 -0.56 -3.76
N ALA A 93 5.05 0.32 -2.77
CA ALA A 93 6.32 0.64 -2.13
C ALA A 93 6.63 -0.32 -0.97
N HIS A 94 7.89 -0.67 -0.84
CA HIS A 94 8.44 -1.61 0.12
C HIS A 94 9.70 -0.99 0.74
N SER A 95 9.91 -1.25 2.02
CA SER A 95 11.07 -0.77 2.79
C SER A 95 12.38 -1.48 2.41
N SER A 96 12.30 -2.67 1.81
CA SER A 96 13.47 -3.49 1.45
C SER A 96 13.21 -4.38 0.23
N PHE A 97 14.29 -4.92 -0.35
CA PHE A 97 14.18 -5.91 -1.42
C PHE A 97 13.47 -7.18 -0.95
N GLU A 98 13.74 -7.61 0.29
CA GLU A 98 13.17 -8.83 0.85
C GLU A 98 11.64 -8.71 0.96
N GLU A 99 11.15 -7.57 1.49
CA GLU A 99 9.71 -7.28 1.57
C GLU A 99 9.05 -7.25 0.18
N ALA A 100 9.68 -6.59 -0.79
CA ALA A 100 9.18 -6.52 -2.16
C ALA A 100 9.13 -7.92 -2.82
N SER A 101 10.16 -8.74 -2.58
CA SER A 101 10.26 -10.11 -3.06
C SER A 101 9.21 -11.01 -2.41
N ASP A 102 8.99 -10.89 -1.11
CA ASP A 102 7.99 -11.67 -0.38
C ASP A 102 6.56 -11.28 -0.77
N TYR A 103 6.29 -9.98 -0.94
CA TYR A 103 5.02 -9.51 -1.50
C TYR A 103 4.76 -10.12 -2.88
N ALA A 104 5.75 -10.10 -3.76
CA ALA A 104 5.68 -10.71 -5.08
C ALA A 104 5.43 -12.24 -5.01
N LYS A 105 6.08 -12.97 -4.10
CA LYS A 105 5.82 -14.41 -3.91
C LYS A 105 4.40 -14.67 -3.42
N GLN A 106 3.92 -13.90 -2.44
CA GLN A 106 2.57 -14.03 -1.91
C GLN A 106 1.52 -13.76 -2.99
N LEU A 107 1.71 -12.71 -3.78
CA LEU A 107 0.82 -12.38 -4.88
C LEU A 107 0.82 -13.49 -5.96
N ALA A 108 1.95 -14.17 -6.19
CA ALA A 108 2.02 -15.31 -7.11
C ALA A 108 1.20 -16.50 -6.60
N VAL A 109 1.25 -16.76 -5.29
CA VAL A 109 0.42 -17.81 -4.67
C VAL A 109 -1.05 -17.49 -4.84
N VAL A 110 -1.46 -16.24 -4.60
CA VAL A 110 -2.87 -15.81 -4.73
C VAL A 110 -3.35 -15.95 -6.18
N GLN A 111 -2.59 -15.47 -7.17
CA GLN A 111 -2.97 -15.59 -8.59
C GLN A 111 -3.15 -17.04 -9.03
N ASN A 112 -2.27 -17.94 -8.59
CA ASN A 112 -2.37 -19.36 -8.89
C ASN A 112 -3.49 -20.06 -8.10
N SER A 113 -3.96 -19.46 -7.00
CA SER A 113 -5.01 -20.01 -6.14
C SER A 113 -6.41 -19.42 -6.41
N GLN A 114 -6.52 -18.34 -7.19
CA GLN A 114 -7.81 -17.69 -7.47
C GLN A 114 -8.85 -18.63 -8.09
N ALA A 115 -8.42 -19.63 -8.88
CA ALA A 115 -9.31 -20.64 -9.43
C ALA A 115 -9.89 -21.61 -8.38
N LEU A 116 -9.24 -21.74 -7.22
CA LEU A 116 -9.62 -22.66 -6.12
C LEU A 116 -10.46 -21.99 -5.03
N LEU A 117 -10.54 -20.65 -5.02
CA LEU A 117 -11.23 -19.84 -4.01
C LEU A 117 -12.56 -19.25 -4.50
N ALA A 118 -13.16 -19.83 -5.54
CA ALA A 118 -14.46 -19.39 -6.03
C ALA A 118 -15.54 -19.65 -4.96
N TYR A 119 -15.75 -18.67 -4.07
CA TYR A 119 -16.86 -18.68 -3.13
C TYR A 119 -18.17 -18.54 -3.92
N ASN A 120 -19.12 -19.42 -3.62
CA ASN A 120 -20.45 -19.31 -4.21
C ASN A 120 -21.27 -18.30 -3.40
N TYR A 121 -21.20 -17.03 -3.80
CA TYR A 121 -21.99 -15.97 -3.20
C TYR A 121 -23.44 -16.03 -3.70
N SER A 122 -24.39 -16.12 -2.77
CA SER A 122 -25.83 -15.94 -3.03
C SER A 122 -26.30 -14.56 -2.59
N ILE A 123 -27.36 -14.06 -3.24
CA ILE A 123 -28.12 -12.90 -2.75
C ILE A 123 -29.35 -13.46 -2.02
N ASP A 124 -29.31 -13.46 -0.69
CA ASP A 124 -30.33 -14.12 0.15
C ASP A 124 -30.86 -13.24 1.31
N ASN A 125 -30.36 -12.01 1.46
CA ASN A 125 -30.72 -11.13 2.58
C ASN A 125 -31.37 -9.80 2.13
N ALA A 126 -32.27 -9.87 1.14
CA ALA A 126 -32.84 -8.69 0.46
C ALA A 126 -33.54 -7.69 1.41
N GLN A 127 -34.26 -8.16 2.43
CA GLN A 127 -34.97 -7.29 3.36
C GLN A 127 -34.02 -6.44 4.22
N THR A 128 -32.93 -7.04 4.71
CA THR A 128 -31.91 -6.33 5.48
C THR A 128 -31.21 -5.30 4.61
N VAL A 129 -30.79 -5.69 3.39
CA VAL A 129 -30.15 -4.79 2.42
C VAL A 129 -31.05 -3.59 2.12
N GLN A 130 -32.33 -3.80 1.82
CA GLN A 130 -33.25 -2.70 1.55
C GLN A 130 -33.44 -1.78 2.76
N SER A 131 -33.46 -2.34 3.97
CA SER A 131 -33.57 -1.56 5.21
C SER A 131 -32.34 -0.67 5.42
N LEU A 132 -31.14 -1.19 5.17
CA LEU A 132 -29.89 -0.42 5.25
C LEU A 132 -29.82 0.67 4.18
N ILE A 133 -30.21 0.37 2.93
CA ILE A 133 -30.28 1.37 1.85
C ILE A 133 -31.24 2.50 2.23
N ASN A 134 -32.42 2.18 2.78
CA ASN A 134 -33.41 3.18 3.18
C ASN A 134 -32.97 4.03 4.38
N ALA A 135 -32.02 3.55 5.19
CA ALA A 135 -31.47 4.27 6.32
C ALA A 135 -30.34 5.25 5.92
N GLN A 136 -29.88 5.20 4.66
CA GLN A 136 -28.82 6.10 4.19
C GLN A 136 -29.29 7.56 4.15
N SER A 137 -28.38 8.46 4.51
CA SER A 137 -28.63 9.91 4.55
C SER A 137 -27.60 10.62 3.68
N PRO A 138 -28.00 11.15 2.51
CA PRO A 138 -27.11 11.95 1.66
C PRO A 138 -26.50 13.16 2.37
N ILE A 139 -27.20 13.68 3.39
CA ILE A 139 -26.73 14.79 4.22
C ILE A 139 -25.52 14.37 5.06
N ASN A 140 -25.51 13.15 5.59
CA ASN A 140 -24.40 12.63 6.37
C ASN A 140 -23.17 12.46 5.47
N LEU A 141 -23.35 11.87 4.27
CA LEU A 141 -22.29 11.72 3.27
C LEU A 141 -21.66 13.08 2.92
N GLN A 142 -22.51 14.06 2.58
CA GLN A 142 -22.06 15.42 2.25
C GLN A 142 -21.33 16.09 3.43
N SER A 143 -21.79 15.88 4.66
CA SER A 143 -21.17 16.46 5.85
C SER A 143 -19.78 15.89 6.11
N THR A 144 -19.58 14.59 5.90
CA THR A 144 -18.26 13.95 5.99
C THR A 144 -17.31 14.49 4.93
N VAL A 145 -17.74 14.58 3.67
CA VAL A 145 -16.93 15.17 2.58
C VAL A 145 -16.57 16.63 2.91
N ASN A 146 -17.52 17.44 3.36
CA ASN A 146 -17.25 18.83 3.73
C ASN A 146 -16.23 18.94 4.88
N SER A 147 -16.31 18.05 5.86
CA SER A 147 -15.38 18.03 7.00
C SER A 147 -13.96 17.67 6.55
N LEU A 148 -13.82 16.61 5.74
CA LEU A 148 -12.52 16.16 5.23
C LEU A 148 -11.91 17.13 4.21
N THR A 149 -12.73 17.78 3.39
CA THR A 149 -12.25 18.75 2.40
C THR A 149 -11.84 20.07 3.05
N ASN A 150 -12.30 20.41 4.26
CA ASN A 150 -11.92 21.64 4.96
C ASN A 150 -10.46 21.67 5.44
N PHE A 151 -9.83 20.51 5.67
CA PHE A 151 -8.37 20.46 5.91
C PHE A 151 -7.62 20.98 4.69
N ASN A 152 -6.51 21.72 4.87
CA ASN A 152 -5.73 22.27 3.75
C ASN A 152 -5.29 21.16 2.77
N ASN A 153 -4.75 20.08 3.30
CA ASN A 153 -4.55 18.80 2.62
C ASN A 153 -4.62 17.69 3.68
N ARG A 154 -4.67 16.44 3.25
CA ARG A 154 -4.61 15.27 4.15
C ARG A 154 -3.34 14.45 3.92
N TYR A 155 -2.26 15.10 3.50
CA TYR A 155 -1.02 14.42 3.10
C TYR A 155 -0.39 13.64 4.26
N TYR A 156 0.07 12.41 4.01
CA TYR A 156 0.47 11.44 5.03
C TYR A 156 1.59 11.88 5.99
N THR A 157 2.39 12.89 5.62
CA THR A 157 3.45 13.49 6.47
C THR A 157 3.12 14.88 6.99
N SER A 158 2.01 15.49 6.58
CA SER A 158 1.62 16.83 7.03
C SER A 158 0.86 16.77 8.35
N GLN A 159 0.95 17.85 9.14
CA GLN A 159 0.15 17.96 10.37
C GLN A 159 -1.35 17.89 10.07
N THR A 160 -1.82 18.50 8.98
CA THR A 160 -3.24 18.43 8.61
C THR A 160 -3.69 17.03 8.20
N GLY A 161 -2.77 16.18 7.70
CA GLY A 161 -3.03 14.75 7.52
C GLY A 161 -3.18 13.99 8.84
N VAL A 162 -2.34 14.28 9.84
CA VAL A 162 -2.46 13.73 11.20
C VAL A 162 -3.80 14.15 11.82
N ASP A 163 -4.13 15.44 11.73
CA ASP A 163 -5.35 16.00 12.30
C ASP A 163 -6.60 15.38 11.64
N ALA A 164 -6.57 15.13 10.32
CA ALA A 164 -7.66 14.46 9.60
C ALA A 164 -7.87 13.01 10.08
N SER A 165 -6.79 12.27 10.36
CA SER A 165 -6.86 10.89 10.88
C SER A 165 -7.45 10.86 12.28
N GLN A 166 -7.01 11.78 13.16
CA GLN A 166 -7.55 11.92 14.52
C GLN A 166 -9.02 12.36 14.53
N TRP A 167 -9.40 13.26 13.62
CA TRP A 167 -10.79 13.67 13.43
C TRP A 167 -11.66 12.48 13.03
N LEU A 168 -11.23 11.67 12.05
CA LEU A 168 -11.99 10.51 11.58
C LEU A 168 -12.17 9.47 12.69
N GLN A 169 -11.11 9.17 13.44
CA GLN A 169 -11.18 8.28 14.59
C GLN A 169 -12.19 8.77 15.63
N SER A 170 -12.12 10.07 15.99
CA SER A 170 -13.03 10.67 16.98
C SER A 170 -14.48 10.65 16.49
N TYR A 171 -14.69 10.92 15.20
CA TYR A 171 -16.01 10.89 14.57
C TYR A 171 -16.64 9.49 14.63
N TRP A 172 -15.89 8.46 14.26
CA TRP A 172 -16.38 7.08 14.33
C TRP A 172 -16.57 6.60 15.77
N GLN A 173 -15.72 7.02 16.72
CA GLN A 173 -15.92 6.75 18.16
C GLN A 173 -17.24 7.33 18.66
N GLN A 174 -17.58 8.55 18.24
CA GLN A 174 -18.85 9.16 18.58
C GLN A 174 -20.04 8.35 18.05
N ILE A 175 -19.98 7.89 16.80
CA ILE A 175 -21.03 7.05 16.19
C ILE A 175 -21.17 5.72 16.93
N ALA A 176 -20.05 5.09 17.29
CA ALA A 176 -20.02 3.77 17.92
C ALA A 176 -20.41 3.76 19.42
N THR A 177 -20.62 4.92 20.05
CA THR A 177 -20.85 5.06 21.51
C THR A 177 -21.91 4.11 22.09
N THR A 178 -22.94 3.75 21.31
CA THR A 178 -24.05 2.88 21.75
C THR A 178 -23.86 1.39 21.42
N ARG A 179 -22.73 1.02 20.82
CA ARG A 179 -22.42 -0.33 20.34
C ARG A 179 -21.15 -0.86 21.00
N SER A 180 -21.30 -1.80 21.93
CA SER A 180 -20.17 -2.40 22.66
C SER A 180 -19.36 -3.40 21.85
N ASP A 181 -19.88 -3.83 20.71
CA ASP A 181 -19.26 -4.78 19.78
C ASP A 181 -18.38 -4.12 18.71
N ILE A 182 -18.26 -2.78 18.74
CA ILE A 182 -17.44 -2.00 17.83
C ILE A 182 -16.17 -1.55 18.53
N THR A 183 -15.01 -1.85 17.96
CA THR A 183 -13.71 -1.32 18.39
C THR A 183 -13.13 -0.41 17.32
N ILE A 184 -12.42 0.63 17.75
CA ILE A 184 -11.80 1.62 16.86
C ILE A 184 -10.37 1.85 17.34
N GLU A 185 -9.42 1.58 16.45
CA GLU A 185 -7.99 1.67 16.75
C GLU A 185 -7.22 2.42 15.66
N SER A 186 -6.05 2.94 16.04
CA SER A 186 -5.12 3.56 15.09
C SER A 186 -3.97 2.60 14.82
N TYR A 187 -3.67 2.37 13.55
CA TYR A 187 -2.47 1.67 13.14
C TYR A 187 -1.37 2.67 12.77
N GLN A 188 -0.27 2.64 13.53
CA GLN A 188 0.86 3.53 13.34
C GLN A 188 1.80 3.01 12.24
N HIS A 189 2.26 3.94 11.41
CA HIS A 189 3.22 3.69 10.34
C HIS A 189 4.57 4.31 10.68
N SER A 190 5.56 4.14 9.79
CA SER A 190 6.83 4.87 9.85
C SER A 190 6.70 6.36 9.53
N TRP A 191 5.53 6.80 9.05
CA TRP A 191 5.17 8.19 8.79
C TRP A 191 4.11 8.72 9.76
N ALA A 192 3.82 10.01 9.70
CA ALA A 192 3.06 10.72 10.74
C ALA A 192 1.56 10.34 10.81
N GLN A 193 0.87 10.28 9.67
CA GLN A 193 -0.56 9.94 9.63
C GLN A 193 -0.79 8.45 9.90
N SER A 194 -1.63 8.13 10.88
CA SER A 194 -2.06 6.75 11.18
C SER A 194 -3.23 6.33 10.30
N SER A 195 -3.35 5.03 10.01
CA SER A 195 -4.60 4.46 9.52
C SER A 195 -5.59 4.29 10.68
N VAL A 196 -6.89 4.39 10.41
CA VAL A 196 -7.96 4.15 11.38
C VAL A 196 -8.67 2.85 11.01
N ILE A 197 -8.81 1.94 11.97
CA ILE A 197 -9.44 0.63 11.78
C ILE A 197 -10.69 0.58 12.67
N VAL A 198 -11.83 0.23 12.07
CA VAL A 198 -13.08 -0.05 12.77
C VAL A 198 -13.39 -1.53 12.62
N THR A 199 -13.58 -2.21 13.73
CA THR A 199 -13.91 -3.64 13.75
C THR A 199 -15.27 -3.81 14.42
N ILE A 200 -16.19 -4.48 13.72
CA ILE A 200 -17.47 -4.94 14.28
C ILE A 200 -17.34 -6.44 14.49
N ALA A 201 -17.40 -6.91 15.73
CA ALA A 201 -17.22 -8.32 16.04
C ALA A 201 -18.37 -9.17 15.45
N GLY A 202 -18.03 -10.17 14.62
CA GLY A 202 -19.00 -11.12 14.09
C GLY A 202 -19.61 -11.99 15.18
N ALA A 203 -20.93 -12.16 15.18
CA ALA A 203 -21.64 -12.96 16.19
C ALA A 203 -21.55 -14.47 15.93
N GLU A 204 -21.35 -14.89 14.68
CA GLU A 204 -21.41 -16.31 14.26
C GLU A 204 -20.10 -16.78 13.62
N ASN A 205 -19.58 -16.04 12.64
CA ASN A 205 -18.34 -16.38 11.92
C ASN A 205 -17.23 -15.38 12.22
N ALA A 206 -16.82 -15.24 13.49
CA ALA A 206 -15.83 -14.25 13.90
C ALA A 206 -14.45 -14.39 13.23
N ASP A 207 -14.13 -15.58 12.71
CA ASP A 207 -12.87 -15.86 11.99
C ASP A 207 -12.94 -15.51 10.49
N GLU A 208 -14.13 -15.18 9.96
CA GLU A 208 -14.33 -14.73 8.58
C GLU A 208 -14.39 -13.20 8.53
N LEU A 209 -13.46 -12.58 7.81
CA LEU A 209 -13.34 -11.13 7.76
C LEU A 209 -13.92 -10.56 6.46
N VAL A 210 -14.82 -9.60 6.60
CA VAL A 210 -15.27 -8.74 5.50
C VAL A 210 -14.61 -7.37 5.67
N VAL A 211 -13.81 -6.96 4.69
CA VAL A 211 -13.08 -5.69 4.73
C VAL A 211 -13.64 -4.73 3.69
N ILE A 212 -14.01 -3.54 4.15
CA ILE A 212 -14.37 -2.39 3.32
C ILE A 212 -13.38 -1.28 3.68
N GLY A 213 -12.87 -0.55 2.69
CA GLY A 213 -11.87 0.48 2.95
C GLY A 213 -11.77 1.53 1.86
N GLY A 214 -11.13 2.63 2.24
CA GLY A 214 -10.72 3.73 1.39
C GLY A 214 -9.47 4.37 1.98
N HIS A 215 -8.76 5.18 1.20
CA HIS A 215 -7.62 5.95 1.73
C HIS A 215 -8.06 7.34 2.17
N LEU A 216 -7.44 7.83 3.25
CA LEU A 216 -7.78 9.12 3.86
C LEU A 216 -6.98 10.27 3.24
N ASP A 217 -5.78 10.01 2.76
CA ASP A 217 -4.84 11.05 2.39
C ASP A 217 -5.26 11.81 1.12
N SER A 218 -4.63 12.96 0.91
CA SER A 218 -4.76 13.71 -0.33
C SER A 218 -3.44 14.40 -0.65
N ILE A 219 -3.15 14.55 -1.94
CA ILE A 219 -1.89 15.11 -2.42
C ILE A 219 -2.13 16.25 -3.41
N ASN A 220 -1.25 17.25 -3.36
CA ASN A 220 -1.03 18.19 -4.44
C ASN A 220 0.41 17.97 -4.92
N GLN A 221 0.62 17.35 -6.07
CA GLN A 221 1.97 16.94 -6.50
C GLN A 221 2.95 18.11 -6.62
N ALA A 222 2.47 19.31 -7.00
CA ALA A 222 3.30 20.50 -7.11
C ALA A 222 3.80 21.03 -5.75
N ASN A 223 3.07 20.74 -4.67
CA ASN A 223 3.47 21.07 -3.30
C ASN A 223 2.80 20.13 -2.31
N PRO A 224 3.36 18.92 -2.07
CA PRO A 224 2.65 17.90 -1.31
C PRO A 224 2.38 18.29 0.15
N ALA A 225 3.35 18.96 0.79
CA ALA A 225 3.26 19.28 2.22
C ALA A 225 2.34 20.48 2.51
N GLN A 226 2.40 21.53 1.68
CA GLN A 226 1.72 22.81 1.97
C GLN A 226 0.66 23.18 0.94
N GLY A 227 0.70 22.56 -0.24
CA GLY A 227 -0.27 22.80 -1.29
C GLY A 227 -1.67 22.40 -0.85
N ARG A 228 -2.66 23.21 -1.26
CA ARG A 228 -4.06 22.89 -1.06
C ARG A 228 -4.40 21.63 -1.86
N SER A 229 -4.93 20.62 -1.19
CA SER A 229 -5.52 19.42 -1.82
C SER A 229 -6.81 19.05 -1.09
N PRO A 230 -7.98 19.54 -1.56
CA PRO A 230 -9.25 19.20 -0.94
C PRO A 230 -9.55 17.70 -0.99
N GLY A 231 -9.09 17.00 -2.03
CA GLY A 231 -9.28 15.56 -2.19
C GLY A 231 -10.73 15.12 -2.00
N ALA A 232 -11.66 15.84 -2.63
CA ALA A 232 -13.10 15.64 -2.42
C ALA A 232 -13.56 14.30 -2.98
N ASP A 233 -13.25 14.03 -4.25
CA ASP A 233 -13.53 12.75 -4.89
C ASP A 233 -12.43 11.72 -4.61
N ASP A 234 -11.19 12.20 -4.45
CA ASP A 234 -10.01 11.37 -4.17
C ASP A 234 -9.40 11.76 -2.80
N ASN A 235 -9.81 11.14 -1.69
CA ASN A 235 -10.87 10.13 -1.56
C ASN A 235 -11.81 10.43 -0.38
N ALA A 236 -12.17 11.70 -0.18
CA ALA A 236 -13.15 12.05 0.86
C ALA A 236 -14.54 11.46 0.59
N SER A 237 -14.93 11.27 -0.68
CA SER A 237 -16.17 10.60 -1.07
C SER A 237 -16.18 9.13 -0.62
N GLY A 238 -15.12 8.37 -0.90
CA GLY A 238 -15.05 6.97 -0.48
C GLY A 238 -14.91 6.75 1.02
N ILE A 239 -14.47 7.76 1.79
CA ILE A 239 -14.51 7.73 3.27
C ILE A 239 -15.90 8.10 3.81
N ALA A 240 -16.70 8.84 3.04
CA ALA A 240 -18.02 9.27 3.45
C ALA A 240 -19.07 8.16 3.32
N GLU A 241 -18.94 7.30 2.30
CA GLU A 241 -19.75 6.09 2.07
C GLU A 241 -19.51 5.01 3.14
#